data_AF-A0A949TN01-F1
#
_entry.id   AF-A0A949TN01-F1
#
_cell.length_a   1.000
_cell.length_b   1.000
_cell.length_c   1.000
_cell.angle_alpha   90.00
_cell.angle_beta   90.00
_cell.angle_gamma   90.00
#
_symmetry.space_group_name_H-M   'P 1'
#
loop_
_entity.id
_entity.type
_entity.pdbx_description
1 polymer ?
#
loop_
_entity_poly.entity_id
_entity_poly.type
_entity_poly.pdbx_seq_one_letter_code
_entity_poly.pdbx_strand_id
1 'polypeptide(L)' 'MIPLVLIIVIAIAAYKITTSGRRNTNTTINNNAIDLLKERYARGEIDEEQYKRMRDTIENR' A
#
# COMPACT_ATOMS: atom_id res chain seq x y z
N MET A 1 4.35 -26.45 3.49
CA MET A 1 5.09 -25.92 2.33
C MET A 1 4.38 -24.78 1.59
N ILE A 2 3.12 -24.46 1.91
CA ILE A 2 2.31 -23.41 1.26
C ILE A 2 2.65 -21.95 1.67
N PRO A 3 3.15 -21.60 2.88
CA PRO A 3 3.31 -20.20 3.27
C PRO A 3 4.44 -19.48 2.51
N LEU A 4 5.44 -20.23 2.04
CA LEU A 4 6.61 -19.68 1.35
C LEU A 4 6.26 -19.15 -0.04
N VAL A 5 5.30 -19.79 -0.73
CA VAL A 5 4.82 -19.35 -2.05
C VAL A 5 4.02 -18.06 -1.93
N LEU A 6 3.18 -17.93 -0.90
CA LEU A 6 2.41 -16.72 -0.62
C LEU A 6 3.31 -15.52 -0.35
N ILE A 7 4.37 -15.70 0.45
CA ILE A 7 5.34 -14.63 0.77
C ILE A 7 6.08 -14.15 -0.48
N ILE A 8 6.49 -15.07 -1.36
CA ILE A 8 7.19 -14.74 -2.61
C ILE A 8 6.28 -13.99 -3.58
N VAL A 9 5.01 -14.38 -3.69
CA VAL A 9 4.02 -13.70 -4.55
C VAL A 9 3.75 -12.27 -4.06
N ILE A 10 3.65 -12.07 -2.75
CA ILE A 10 3.48 -10.75 -2.13
C ILE A 10 4.72 -9.87 -2.38
N ALA A 11 5.93 -10.42 -2.27
CA ALA A 11 7.17 -9.70 -2.53
C ALA A 11 7.30 -9.21 -3.99
N ILE A 12 6.94 -10.06 -4.96
CA ILE A 12 6.98 -9.70 -6.39
C ILE A 12 5.94 -8.62 -6.72
N ALA A 13 4.74 -8.73 -6.16
CA ALA A 13 3.70 -7.71 -6.32
C ALA A 13 4.14 -6.36 -5.74
N ALA A 14 4.77 -6.37 -4.56
CA ALA A 14 5.34 -5.16 -3.95
C ALA A 14 6.43 -4.52 -4.82
N TYR A 15 7.34 -5.33 -5.37
CA TYR A 15 8.46 -4.83 -6.19
C TYR A 15 8.00 -4.18 -7.50
N LYS A 16 6.88 -4.65 -8.06
CA LYS A 16 6.31 -4.08 -9.29
C LYS A 16 5.61 -2.74 -9.07
N ILE A 17 5.11 -2.49 -7.86
CA ILE A 17 4.37 -1.27 -7.50
C ILE A 17 5.34 -0.10 -7.21
N THR A 18 6.51 -0.37 -6.66
CA THR A 18 7.49 0.67 -6.29
C THR A 18 8.22 1.31 -7.48
N THR A 19 8.19 0.69 -8.66
CA THR A 19 8.94 1.20 -9.83
C THR A 19 8.16 2.23 -10.68
N SER A 20 6.88 2.47 -10.39
CA SER A 20 5.99 3.30 -11.24
C SER A 20 5.89 4.78 -10.86
N GLY A 21 6.64 5.28 -9.87
CA GLY A 21 6.50 6.64 -9.36
C GLY A 21 7.25 7.73 -10.15
N ARG A 22 6.70 8.20 -11.27
CA ARG A 22 7.10 9.47 -11.92
C ARG A 22 5.88 10.33 -12.26
N ARG A 23 5.86 11.56 -11.73
CA ARG A 23 4.88 12.68 -11.89
C ARG A 23 3.68 12.56 -10.93
N ASN A 24 3.21 13.56 -10.18
CA ASN A 24 3.10 15.00 -10.45
C ASN A 24 2.73 15.76 -9.13
N THR A 25 3.33 16.91 -8.85
CA THR A 25 3.63 17.45 -7.50
C THR A 25 2.51 18.12 -6.68
N ASN A 26 1.21 18.07 -7.05
CA ASN A 26 0.14 18.62 -6.20
C ASN A 26 -0.96 17.61 -5.80
N THR A 27 -1.17 16.54 -6.57
CA THR A 27 -2.00 15.38 -6.18
C THR A 27 -1.19 14.33 -5.39
N THR A 28 0.14 14.48 -5.38
CA THR A 28 1.09 13.53 -4.80
C THR A 28 0.95 13.37 -3.28
N ILE A 29 0.50 14.39 -2.53
CA ILE A 29 0.42 14.27 -1.06
C ILE A 29 -0.63 13.24 -0.63
N ASN A 30 -1.82 13.24 -1.25
CA ASN A 30 -2.88 12.27 -0.96
C ASN A 30 -2.53 10.87 -1.49
N ASN A 31 -1.94 10.79 -2.69
CA ASN A 31 -1.47 9.52 -3.25
C ASN A 31 -0.38 8.89 -2.36
N ASN A 32 0.56 9.70 -1.85
CA ASN A 32 1.60 9.24 -0.93
C ASN A 32 1.02 8.68 0.37
N ALA A 33 -0.05 9.30 0.90
CA ALA A 33 -0.67 8.83 2.14
C ALA A 33 -1.35 7.46 1.95
N ILE A 34 -2.06 7.25 0.83
CA ILE A 34 -2.68 5.95 0.52
C ILE A 34 -1.63 4.88 0.19
N ASP A 35 -0.55 5.25 -0.51
CA ASP A 35 0.53 4.32 -0.84
C ASP A 35 1.30 3.87 0.42
N LEU A 36 1.56 4.80 1.36
CA LEU A 36 2.12 4.48 2.67
C LEU A 36 1.20 3.54 3.48
N LEU A 37 -0.11 3.75 3.37
CA LEU A 37 -1.10 2.89 4.02
C LEU A 37 -1.09 1.47 3.45
N LYS A 38 -1.01 1.35 2.13
CA LYS A 38 -0.87 0.05 1.42
C LYS A 38 0.42 -0.66 1.81
N GLU A 39 1.52 0.07 1.93
CA GLU A 39 2.81 -0.49 2.35
C GLU A 39 2.71 -1.12 3.74
N ARG A 40 2.11 -0.40 4.70
CA ARG A 40 1.93 -0.89 6.08
C ARG A 40 1.01 -2.10 6.16
N TYR A 41 -0.07 -2.12 5.36
CA TYR A 41 -0.97 -3.26 5.28
C TYR A 41 -0.26 -4.49 4.68
N ALA A 42 0.51 -4.31 3.60
CA ALA A 42 1.29 -5.38 2.99
C ALA A 42 2.39 -5.93 3.92
N ARG A 43 2.91 -5.09 4.82
CA ARG A 43 3.85 -5.49 5.89
C ARG A 43 3.17 -6.17 7.08
N GLY A 44 1.85 -6.11 7.18
CA GLY A 44 1.10 -6.60 8.34
C GLY A 44 1.21 -5.72 9.59
N GLU A 45 1.66 -4.47 9.44
CA GLU A 45 1.73 -3.49 10.54
C GLU A 45 0.35 -2.97 10.96
N ILE A 46 -0.62 -3.05 10.04
CA ILE A 46 -2.02 -2.68 10.26
C ILE A 46 -2.92 -3.79 9.72
N ASP A 47 -4.06 -4.00 10.37
CA ASP A 47 -5.09 -4.94 9.90
C ASP A 47 -5.99 -4.30 8.82
N GLU A 48 -6.81 -5.13 8.16
CA GLU A 48 -7.71 -4.73 7.09
C GLU A 48 -8.72 -3.64 7.50
N GLU A 49 -9.30 -3.73 8.70
CA GLU A 49 -10.21 -2.72 9.22
C GLU A 49 -9.51 -1.37 9.44
N GLN A 50 -8.30 -1.39 10.00
CA GLN A 50 -7.50 -0.19 10.19
C GLN A 50 -7.14 0.46 8.85
N TYR A 51 -6.71 -0.34 7.88
CA TYR A 51 -6.44 0.13 6.52
C TYR A 51 -7.67 0.78 5.89
N LYS A 52 -8.85 0.15 6.01
CA LYS A 52 -10.09 0.66 5.43
C LYS A 52 -10.53 1.99 6.07
N ARG A 53 -10.53 2.07 7.40
CA ARG A 53 -10.89 3.30 8.14
C ARG A 53 -10.00 4.48 7.77
N MET A 54 -8.69 4.25 7.71
CA MET A 54 -7.71 5.28 7.37
C MET A 54 -7.79 5.69 5.90
N ARG A 55 -8.01 4.75 4.98
CA ARG A 55 -8.18 5.05 3.55
C ARG A 55 -9.41 5.93 3.32
N ASP A 56 -10.56 5.57 3.89
CA ASP A 56 -11.80 6.34 3.75
C ASP A 56 -11.63 7.77 4.33
N THR A 57 -10.86 7.92 5.40
CA THR A 57 -10.56 9.24 5.99
C THR A 57 -9.70 10.12 5.07
N ILE A 58 -8.78 9.52 4.31
CA ILE A 58 -7.90 10.23 3.37
C ILE A 58 -8.63 10.55 2.06
N GLU A 59 -9.49 9.65 1.60
CA GLU A 59 -10.23 9.79 0.34
C GLU A 59 -11.40 10.78 0.47
N ASN A 60 -12.02 10.87 1.65
CA ASN A 60 -13.18 11.74 1.89
C ASN A 60 -12.81 13.14 2.42
N ARG A 61 -11.59 13.62 2.14
CA ARG A 61 -11.03 14.89 2.62
C ARG A 61 -10.67 15.81 1.45
#